data_AF-A0A1Y0IIM5-F1
#
_entry.id   AF-A0A1Y0IIM5-F1
#
_cell.length_a   1.000
_cell.length_b   1.000
_cell.length_c   1.000
_cell.angle_alpha   90.00
_cell.angle_beta   90.00
_cell.angle_gamma   90.00
#
_symmetry.space_group_name_H-M   'P 1'
#
loop_
_entity.id
_entity.type
_entity.pdbx_description
1 polymer ?
#
loop_
_entity_poly.entity_id
_entity_poly.type
_entity_poly.pdbx_seq_one_letter_code
_entity_poly.pdbx_strand_id
1 'polypeptide(L)'
;MERKYRVRIWSVGALLVCLLVFVGTACSNDSEKNVPPSPPEAFLLQAEIQNRDTIKIALQLRKPTEKEIDLKATLSSDQVDPIEEKHLFHGRMDPMQTLNFTYPLKDLPTGKYRLHVQAVSAVSDAETWGGDLDYYFQVKDHQVKVGW
;
A
#
# COMPACT_ATOMS: atom_id res chain seq x y z
N MET A 1 -0.57 -21.47 -83.86
CA MET A 1 -0.35 -22.66 -83.02
C MET A 1 -1.17 -22.50 -81.76
N GLU A 2 -2.34 -23.14 -81.71
CA GLU A 2 -3.23 -23.16 -80.56
C GLU A 2 -2.76 -24.21 -79.54
N ARG A 3 -2.72 -23.87 -78.24
CA ARG A 3 -2.96 -24.86 -77.17
C ARG A 3 -3.82 -24.27 -76.06
N LYS A 4 -4.85 -25.06 -75.76
CA LYS A 4 -6.00 -24.84 -74.90
C LYS A 4 -5.61 -24.75 -73.42
N TYR A 5 -6.15 -23.77 -72.71
CA TYR A 5 -6.23 -23.75 -71.25
C TYR A 5 -7.50 -24.49 -70.82
N ARG A 6 -7.38 -25.52 -69.97
CA ARG A 6 -8.52 -26.14 -69.28
C ARG A 6 -8.64 -25.54 -67.89
N VAL A 7 -9.60 -24.63 -67.75
CA VAL A 7 -10.13 -24.18 -66.46
C VAL A 7 -11.21 -25.17 -66.04
N ARG A 8 -11.13 -25.72 -64.83
CA ARG A 8 -12.24 -26.42 -64.18
C ARG A 8 -12.61 -25.66 -62.91
N ILE A 9 -13.67 -24.88 -63.05
CA ILE A 9 -14.46 -24.26 -61.99
C ILE A 9 -15.42 -25.31 -61.45
N TRP A 10 -15.50 -25.44 -60.13
CA TRP A 10 -16.69 -25.89 -59.39
C TRP A 10 -16.87 -24.82 -58.29
N SER A 11 -17.79 -23.86 -58.50
CA SER A 11 -19.17 -23.87 -57.97
C SER A 11 -19.16 -23.89 -56.43
N VAL A 12 -19.14 -22.73 -55.75
CA VAL A 12 -20.29 -21.87 -55.41
C VAL A 12 -21.31 -22.60 -54.53
N GLY A 13 -21.43 -22.10 -53.30
CA GLY A 13 -22.46 -22.38 -52.30
C GLY A 13 -21.94 -21.88 -50.96
N ALA A 14 -22.16 -20.61 -50.56
CA ALA A 14 -23.42 -20.11 -49.99
C ALA A 14 -23.90 -21.03 -48.85
N LEU A 15 -24.24 -20.60 -47.64
CA LEU A 15 -24.53 -19.28 -47.11
C LEU A 15 -24.53 -19.46 -45.58
N LEU A 16 -24.07 -18.43 -44.90
CA LEU A 16 -24.26 -18.12 -43.49
C LEU A 16 -25.67 -18.48 -42.95
N VAL A 17 -25.76 -19.31 -41.90
CA VAL A 17 -26.87 -19.26 -40.92
C VAL A 17 -26.34 -19.57 -39.51
N CYS A 18 -26.48 -18.57 -38.64
CA CYS A 18 -26.27 -18.61 -37.20
C CYS A 18 -27.24 -19.56 -36.48
N LEU A 19 -26.76 -20.29 -35.47
CA LEU A 19 -27.41 -20.49 -34.16
C LEU A 19 -26.41 -21.23 -33.25
N LEU A 20 -25.64 -20.56 -32.39
CA LEU A 20 -26.00 -20.28 -30.99
C LEU A 20 -26.84 -21.40 -30.34
N VAL A 21 -26.17 -22.38 -29.74
CA VAL A 21 -26.42 -22.85 -28.35
C VAL A 21 -25.15 -23.56 -27.85
N PHE A 22 -24.18 -22.82 -27.29
CA PHE A 22 -23.20 -23.41 -26.36
C PHE A 22 -23.80 -23.27 -24.96
N VAL A 23 -24.49 -24.31 -24.50
CA VAL A 23 -24.93 -24.41 -23.11
C VAL A 23 -23.71 -24.75 -22.26
N GLY A 24 -23.37 -23.82 -21.36
CA GLY A 24 -23.05 -24.13 -19.98
C GLY A 24 -21.77 -24.92 -19.69
N THR A 25 -20.69 -24.18 -19.46
CA THR A 25 -20.05 -24.17 -18.13
C THR A 25 -19.67 -22.73 -17.82
N ALA A 26 -20.63 -22.01 -17.22
CA ALA A 26 -20.30 -20.92 -16.33
C ALA A 26 -19.66 -21.50 -15.06
N CYS A 27 -18.81 -20.69 -14.44
CA CYS A 27 -18.03 -20.96 -13.22
C CYS A 27 -16.78 -21.82 -13.49
N SER A 28 -15.56 -21.41 -13.13
CA SER A 28 -15.21 -20.45 -12.10
C SER A 28 -13.74 -20.09 -12.24
N ASN A 29 -13.43 -18.91 -11.74
CA ASN A 29 -12.13 -18.49 -11.24
C ASN A 29 -11.16 -18.04 -12.34
N ASP A 30 -11.38 -16.79 -12.78
CA ASP A 30 -10.33 -15.80 -12.56
C ASP A 30 -9.67 -16.14 -11.22
N SER A 31 -8.50 -16.75 -11.31
CA SER A 31 -7.62 -16.80 -10.16
C SER A 31 -7.20 -15.36 -9.98
N GLU A 32 -8.05 -14.58 -9.32
CA GLU A 32 -7.64 -13.50 -8.44
C GLU A 32 -6.53 -14.16 -7.64
N LYS A 33 -5.30 -13.90 -8.10
CA LYS A 33 -4.12 -14.45 -7.48
C LYS A 33 -4.20 -13.79 -6.13
N ASN A 34 -4.71 -14.52 -5.15
CA ASN A 34 -4.62 -14.20 -3.74
C ASN A 34 -3.12 -14.19 -3.48
N VAL A 35 -2.48 -13.07 -3.83
CA VAL A 35 -1.14 -12.75 -3.41
C VAL A 35 -1.35 -12.52 -1.92
N PRO A 36 -0.91 -13.46 -1.07
CA PRO A 36 -1.02 -13.23 0.36
C PRO A 36 -0.31 -11.90 0.65
N PRO A 37 -0.77 -11.10 1.64
CA PRO A 37 -0.03 -9.92 2.04
C PRO A 37 1.43 -10.35 2.27
N SER A 38 2.35 -9.79 1.47
CA SER A 38 3.77 -10.08 1.64
C SER A 38 4.14 -9.71 3.07
N PRO A 39 4.99 -10.51 3.75
CA PRO A 39 5.23 -10.32 5.17
C PRO A 39 5.80 -8.92 5.43
N PRO A 40 5.54 -8.32 6.61
CA PRO A 40 5.93 -6.96 7.03
C PRO A 40 7.45 -6.70 7.09
N GLU A 41 8.26 -7.52 6.42
CA GLU A 41 9.71 -7.59 6.53
C GLU A 41 10.46 -6.52 5.74
N ALA A 42 9.81 -5.78 4.84
CA ALA A 42 10.48 -4.79 4.02
C ALA A 42 10.80 -3.50 4.78
N PHE A 43 9.99 -3.15 5.79
CA PHE A 43 10.16 -1.94 6.57
C PHE A 43 10.30 -2.29 8.05
N LEU A 44 11.21 -1.60 8.73
CA LEU A 44 11.24 -1.57 10.18
C LEU A 44 10.94 -0.15 10.62
N LEU A 45 9.84 -0.01 11.36
CA LEU A 45 9.44 1.22 12.01
C LEU A 45 9.76 1.12 13.49
N GLN A 46 10.31 2.20 14.04
CA GLN A 46 10.52 2.37 15.47
C GLN A 46 10.09 3.77 15.86
N ALA A 47 9.49 3.89 17.02
CA ALA A 47 9.16 5.17 17.63
C ALA A 47 9.64 5.17 19.08
N GLU A 48 10.23 6.29 19.49
CA GLU A 48 10.74 6.49 20.84
C GLU A 48 10.52 7.94 21.24
N ILE A 49 10.14 8.17 22.49
CA ILE A 49 10.15 9.52 23.06
C ILE A 49 11.60 9.95 23.26
N GLN A 50 12.03 10.97 22.52
CA GLN A 50 13.38 11.51 22.65
C GLN A 50 13.46 12.51 23.81
N ASN A 51 12.47 13.40 23.89
CA ASN A 51 12.32 14.42 24.93
C ASN A 51 10.84 14.50 25.36
N ARG A 52 10.51 15.32 26.37
CA ARG A 52 9.12 15.47 26.88
C ARG A 52 8.10 15.92 25.83
N ASP A 53 8.54 16.38 24.66
CA ASP A 53 7.73 17.05 23.64
C ASP A 53 7.94 16.49 22.24
N THR A 54 8.75 15.44 22.05
CA THR A 54 9.05 14.91 20.72
C THR A 54 9.13 13.38 20.70
N ILE A 55 8.51 12.79 19.68
CA ILE A 55 8.68 11.39 19.32
C ILE A 55 9.63 11.32 18.13
N LYS A 56 10.73 10.59 18.29
CA LYS A 56 11.62 10.22 17.21
C LYS A 56 11.05 8.98 16.52
N ILE A 57 10.92 9.06 15.20
CA ILE A 57 10.47 7.97 14.34
C ILE A 57 11.63 7.56 13.45
N ALA A 58 11.97 6.27 13.44
CA ALA A 58 12.97 5.72 12.55
C ALA A 58 12.31 4.76 11.55
N LEU A 59 12.62 4.94 10.28
CA LEU A 59 12.21 4.08 9.18
C LEU A 59 13.46 3.44 8.57
N GLN A 60 13.53 2.12 8.58
CA GLN A 60 14.59 1.37 7.92
C GLN A 60 14.02 0.51 6.79
N LEU A 61 14.61 0.61 5.61
CA LEU A 61 14.29 -0.27 4.49
C LEU A 61 15.17 -1.52 4.55
N ARG A 62 14.56 -2.69 4.77
CA ARG A 62 15.26 -3.97 4.90
C ARG A 62 15.45 -4.72 3.58
N LYS A 63 14.62 -4.44 2.58
CA LYS A 63 14.69 -5.06 1.25
C LYS A 63 14.74 -3.97 0.19
N PRO A 64 15.56 -4.12 -0.86
CA PRO A 64 15.56 -3.16 -1.96
C PRO A 64 14.16 -3.01 -2.58
N THR A 65 13.82 -1.79 -2.94
CA THR A 65 12.60 -1.48 -3.69
C THR A 65 12.89 -0.40 -4.72
N GLU A 66 12.39 -0.58 -5.94
CA GLU A 66 12.39 0.45 -6.99
C GLU A 66 11.22 1.45 -6.82
N LYS A 67 10.28 1.11 -5.93
CA LYS A 67 9.08 1.92 -5.64
C LYS A 67 9.43 3.09 -4.72
N GLU A 68 8.73 4.20 -4.90
CA GLU A 68 8.72 5.28 -3.92
C GLU A 68 8.06 4.82 -2.62
N ILE A 69 8.40 5.48 -1.52
CA ILE A 69 7.94 5.20 -0.18
C ILE A 69 7.27 6.48 0.33
N ASP A 70 6.06 6.35 0.86
CA ASP A 70 5.35 7.41 1.57
C ASP A 70 5.27 7.03 3.06
N LEU A 71 5.71 7.93 3.93
CA LEU A 71 5.66 7.78 5.38
C LEU A 71 4.71 8.82 5.94
N LYS A 72 3.65 8.36 6.59
CA LYS A 72 2.66 9.19 7.25
C LYS A 72 2.61 8.92 8.74
N ALA A 73 2.27 9.95 9.50
CA ALA A 73 1.97 9.85 10.91
C ALA A 73 0.62 10.50 11.19
N THR A 74 -0.26 9.76 11.86
CA THR A 74 -1.61 10.19 12.21
C THR A 74 -1.74 10.18 13.73
N LEU A 75 -2.06 11.33 14.30
CA LEU A 75 -2.30 11.50 15.72
C LEU A 75 -3.80 11.43 16.00
N SER A 76 -4.18 10.59 16.95
CA SER A 76 -5.57 10.41 17.40
C SER A 76 -5.63 10.46 18.92
N SER A 77 -6.78 10.82 19.46
CA SER A 77 -7.11 10.68 20.89
C SER A 77 -8.27 9.71 21.09
N ASP A 78 -8.62 9.45 22.34
CA ASP A 78 -9.83 8.70 22.71
C ASP A 78 -11.13 9.41 22.32
N GLN A 79 -11.11 10.73 22.10
CA GLN A 79 -12.29 11.54 21.79
C GLN A 79 -12.37 11.99 20.32
N VAL A 80 -11.22 12.09 19.64
CA VAL A 80 -11.10 12.64 18.28
C VAL A 80 -10.12 11.81 17.47
N ASP A 81 -10.55 11.32 16.31
CA ASP A 81 -9.76 10.50 15.39
C ASP A 81 -10.05 10.88 13.91
N PRO A 82 -9.07 11.41 13.15
CA PRO A 82 -7.75 11.90 13.57
C PRO A 82 -7.80 13.34 14.11
N ILE A 83 -6.85 13.68 14.99
CA ILE A 83 -6.54 15.07 15.39
C ILE A 83 -5.68 15.74 14.32
N GLU A 84 -4.66 15.04 13.85
CA GLU A 84 -3.68 15.55 12.90
C GLU A 84 -3.17 14.41 12.02
N GLU A 85 -2.93 14.68 10.73
CA GLU A 85 -2.19 13.81 9.83
C GLU A 85 -1.01 14.58 9.25
N LYS A 86 0.16 13.95 9.21
CA LYS A 86 1.40 14.54 8.72
C LYS A 86 2.16 13.59 7.83
N HIS A 87 2.48 14.03 6.62
CA HIS A 87 3.45 13.37 5.76
C HIS A 87 4.87 13.68 6.24
N LEU A 88 5.63 12.64 6.56
CA LEU A 88 7.00 12.73 7.06
C LEU A 88 8.04 12.53 5.95
N PHE A 89 7.71 11.71 4.95
CA PHE A 89 8.61 11.41 3.84
C PHE A 89 7.83 10.96 2.61
N HIS A 90 8.31 11.37 1.45
CA HIS A 90 7.89 10.82 0.17
C HIS A 90 9.11 10.77 -0.75
N GLY A 91 9.48 9.57 -1.21
CA GLY A 91 10.61 9.41 -2.11
C GLY A 91 11.22 8.00 -2.08
N ARG A 92 12.40 7.85 -2.67
CA ARG A 92 13.12 6.56 -2.71
C ARG A 92 14.05 6.42 -1.51
N MET A 93 14.25 5.18 -1.08
CA MET A 93 15.24 4.84 -0.05
C MET A 93 16.17 3.76 -0.58
N ASP A 94 17.44 3.87 -0.20
CA ASP A 94 18.42 2.83 -0.47
C ASP A 94 18.23 1.63 0.48
N PRO A 95 18.58 0.41 0.06
CA PRO A 95 18.51 -0.76 0.95
C PRO A 95 19.41 -0.56 2.18
N MET A 96 18.94 -1.00 3.35
CA MET A 96 19.58 -0.81 4.66
C MET A 96 19.68 0.65 5.13
N GLN A 97 19.19 1.63 4.36
CA GLN A 97 19.13 3.02 4.79
C GLN A 97 18.14 3.18 5.95
N THR A 98 18.53 3.96 6.95
CA THR A 98 17.65 4.40 8.04
C THR A 98 17.43 5.90 7.95
N LEU A 99 16.17 6.31 7.82
CA LEU A 99 15.76 7.71 7.92
C LEU A 99 15.17 7.98 9.30
N ASN A 100 15.42 9.17 9.83
CA ASN A 100 14.95 9.59 11.16
C ASN A 100 14.10 10.85 11.02
N PHE A 101 12.96 10.86 11.68
CA PHE A 101 11.99 11.96 11.69
C PHE A 101 11.63 12.30 13.13
N THR A 102 11.15 13.52 13.34
CA THR A 102 10.67 13.99 14.64
C THR A 102 9.23 14.44 14.52
N TYR A 103 8.36 13.88 15.36
CA TYR A 103 6.98 14.30 15.52
C TYR A 103 6.83 15.15 16.79
N PRO A 104 6.46 16.43 16.69
CA PRO A 104 6.26 17.28 17.86
C PRO A 104 4.95 16.94 18.58
N LEU A 105 4.98 16.91 19.90
CA LEU A 105 3.82 16.70 20.79
C LEU A 105 3.34 18.00 21.44
N LYS A 106 3.61 19.14 20.80
CA LYS A 106 3.40 20.45 21.40
C LYS A 106 1.91 20.74 21.55
N ASP A 107 1.55 21.38 22.66
CA ASP A 107 0.21 21.93 22.93
C ASP A 107 -0.92 20.87 22.97
N LEU A 108 -0.58 19.59 23.17
CA LEU A 108 -1.55 18.54 23.38
C LEU A 108 -2.21 18.69 24.76
N PRO A 109 -3.56 18.70 24.85
CA PRO A 109 -4.24 18.72 26.14
C PRO A 109 -3.96 17.44 26.94
N THR A 110 -4.33 17.45 28.23
CA THR A 110 -4.27 16.23 29.04
C THR A 110 -5.21 15.18 28.45
N GLY A 111 -4.69 13.99 28.16
CA GLY A 111 -5.44 12.99 27.43
C GLY A 111 -4.64 11.76 27.04
N LYS A 112 -5.33 10.83 26.39
CA LYS A 112 -4.79 9.60 25.84
C LYS A 112 -4.65 9.73 24.33
N TYR A 113 -3.44 9.58 23.80
CA TYR A 113 -3.10 9.65 22.38
C TYR A 113 -2.54 8.34 21.81
N ARG A 114 -2.85 8.13 20.53
CA ARG A 114 -2.22 7.15 19.64
C ARG A 114 -1.55 7.91 18.51
N LEU A 115 -0.26 7.67 18.30
CA LEU A 115 0.44 8.05 17.08
C LEU A 115 0.57 6.81 16.20
N HIS A 116 -0.21 6.77 15.13
CA HIS A 116 -0.17 5.73 14.11
C HIS A 116 0.83 6.14 13.02
N VAL A 117 1.84 5.33 12.76
CA VAL A 117 2.88 5.60 11.77
C VAL A 117 2.83 4.53 10.70
N GLN A 118 2.61 4.95 9.46
CA GLN A 118 2.46 4.04 8.33
C GLN A 118 3.49 4.39 7.25
N ALA A 119 4.29 3.40 6.84
CA ALA A 119 5.19 3.49 5.70
C ALA A 119 4.67 2.59 4.59
N VAL A 120 4.37 3.14 3.41
CA VAL A 120 3.86 2.37 2.27
C VAL A 120 4.76 2.52 1.06
N SER A 121 5.01 1.44 0.33
CA SER A 121 5.58 1.56 -1.02
C SER A 121 4.47 2.04 -1.96
N ALA A 122 4.63 3.20 -2.56
CA ALA A 122 3.65 3.81 -3.44
C ALA A 122 3.58 3.06 -4.79
N VAL A 123 2.73 2.03 -4.93
CA VAL A 123 2.20 1.58 -6.24
C VAL A 123 0.80 0.99 -6.12
N SER A 124 -0.18 1.72 -6.67
CA SER A 124 -1.54 1.33 -7.08
C SER A 124 -2.46 0.77 -5.99
N ASP A 125 -3.72 1.21 -6.03
CA ASP A 125 -4.81 1.04 -5.06
C ASP A 125 -5.12 -0.41 -4.58
N ALA A 126 -4.39 -1.43 -5.07
CA ALA A 126 -4.64 -2.85 -4.80
C ALA A 126 -3.52 -3.57 -4.02
N GLU A 127 -2.29 -3.03 -3.93
CA GLU A 127 -1.16 -3.73 -3.30
C GLU A 127 -0.33 -2.82 -2.38
N THR A 128 -0.89 -2.44 -1.24
CA THR A 128 -0.21 -1.63 -0.23
C THR A 128 0.77 -2.49 0.57
N TRP A 129 2.03 -2.57 0.14
CA TRP A 129 3.11 -3.13 0.96
C TRP A 129 3.61 -2.04 1.91
N GLY A 130 3.78 -2.39 3.19
CA GLY A 130 4.17 -1.38 4.16
C GLY A 130 4.60 -1.90 5.53
N GLY A 131 5.11 -0.97 6.33
CA GLY A 131 5.29 -1.11 7.76
C GLY A 131 4.26 -0.25 8.47
N ASP A 132 3.80 -0.73 9.62
CA ASP A 132 2.84 -0.03 10.47
C ASP A 132 3.30 -0.10 11.93
N LEU A 133 3.10 0.99 12.67
CA LEU A 133 3.47 1.12 14.07
C LEU A 133 2.46 2.00 14.80
N ASP A 134 1.88 1.43 15.85
CA ASP A 134 1.11 2.19 16.83
C ASP A 134 1.96 2.52 18.05
N TYR A 135 2.07 3.82 18.33
CA TYR A 135 2.75 4.33 19.51
C TYR A 135 1.77 5.03 20.45
N TYR A 136 1.62 4.48 21.65
CA TYR A 136 0.65 4.94 22.63
C TYR A 136 1.29 5.74 23.76
N PHE A 137 0.71 6.90 24.09
CA PHE A 137 1.22 7.76 25.15
C PHE A 137 0.13 8.61 25.80
N GLN A 138 0.33 8.94 27.07
CA GLN A 138 -0.55 9.81 27.84
C GLN A 138 0.11 11.18 28.06
N VAL A 139 -0.67 12.25 27.91
CA VAL A 139 -0.29 13.59 28.36
C VAL A 139 -0.99 13.87 29.68
N LYS A 140 -0.25 14.21 30.73
CA LYS A 140 -0.78 14.63 32.03
C LYS A 140 0.06 15.77 32.59
N ASP A 141 -0.58 16.86 33.02
CA ASP A 141 0.10 18.03 33.60
C ASP A 141 1.23 18.57 32.70
N HIS A 142 0.99 18.58 31.38
CA HIS A 142 1.97 18.94 30.33
C HIS A 142 3.21 18.04 30.26
N GLN A 143 3.11 16.81 30.78
CA GLN A 143 4.16 15.79 30.69
C GLN A 143 3.67 14.57 29.90
N VAL A 144 4.53 14.05 29.03
CA VAL A 144 4.24 12.83 28.27
C VAL A 144 4.74 11.60 29.03
N LYS A 145 3.89 10.58 29.13
CA LYS A 145 4.20 9.26 29.68
C LYS A 145 3.97 8.19 28.61
N VAL A 146 4.94 7.29 28.43
CA VAL A 146 4.84 6.17 27.48
C VAL A 146 3.91 5.10 28.04
N GLY A 147 3.04 4.55 27.18
CA GLY A 147 2.17 3.44 27.52
C GLY A 147 0.85 3.84 28.18
N TRP A 148 0.02 2.82 28.42
CA TRP A 148 -1.23 2.89 29.17
C TRP A 148 -1.14 2.06 30.44
#